data_AF-A0A536B779-F1
#
_entry.id   AF-A0A536B779-F1
#
_cell.length_a   1.000
_cell.length_b   1.000
_cell.length_c   1.000
_cell.angle_alpha   90.00
_cell.angle_beta   90.00
_cell.angle_gamma   90.00
#
_symmetry.space_group_name_H-M   'P 1'
#
loop_
_entity.id
_entity.type
_entity.pdbx_description
1 polymer ?
#
loop_
_entity_poly.entity_id
_entity_poly.type
_entity_poly.pdbx_seq_one_letter_code
_entity_poly.pdbx_strand_id
1 'polypeptide(L)'
;KAAGFLGNVAVVEGDSFVEARANYDNLSEGKLASEHAGFQVKVDRFSASFWPTGAPKDSTSQVRIYDGGRLVDTKSIQVNHYVEYRGVKIYQAGYGWAPTLRIEAPDGRVLEDAATIFVGDPQFANGVIKVPSAGPPSEQLGATAIFMPDPQIVDQSIAP
;
A
#
# COMPACT_ATOMS: atom_id res chain seq x y z
N LYS A 1 10.04 -13.45 -19.92
CA LYS A 1 9.81 -14.74 -19.21
C LYS A 1 8.92 -15.62 -20.09
N ALA A 2 9.12 -16.94 -20.13
CA ALA A 2 8.24 -17.82 -20.90
C ALA A 2 6.94 -18.11 -20.10
N ALA A 3 7.07 -18.47 -18.82
CA ALA A 3 5.98 -18.68 -17.87
C ALA A 3 6.14 -17.80 -16.60
N GLY A 4 5.06 -17.69 -15.83
CA GLY A 4 5.00 -16.95 -14.56
C GLY A 4 4.91 -15.43 -14.74
N PHE A 5 4.79 -14.72 -13.61
CA PHE A 5 4.67 -13.27 -13.58
C PHE A 5 5.45 -12.65 -12.42
N LEU A 6 5.63 -11.34 -12.48
CA LEU A 6 6.06 -10.49 -11.37
C LEU A 6 5.15 -9.26 -11.39
N GLY A 7 4.45 -9.02 -10.30
CA GLY A 7 3.65 -7.82 -10.13
C GLY A 7 3.91 -7.17 -8.79
N ASN A 8 3.63 -5.88 -8.69
CA ASN A 8 3.62 -5.14 -7.44
C ASN A 8 2.34 -4.32 -7.32
N VAL A 9 1.93 -4.12 -6.07
CA VAL A 9 0.75 -3.37 -5.69
C VAL A 9 1.02 -2.71 -4.34
N ALA A 10 0.62 -1.46 -4.18
CA ALA A 10 0.56 -0.81 -2.88
C ALA A 10 -0.81 -1.10 -2.23
N VAL A 11 -0.79 -1.61 -0.99
CA VAL A 11 -2.02 -1.93 -0.24
C VAL A 11 -1.99 -1.16 1.07
N VAL A 12 -3.03 -0.37 1.32
CA VAL A 12 -3.17 0.40 2.55
C VAL A 12 -3.53 -0.55 3.71
N GLU A 13 -3.02 -0.28 4.91
CA GLU A 13 -3.44 -0.99 6.11
C GLU A 13 -4.97 -0.91 6.27
N GLY A 14 -5.62 -2.05 6.50
CA GLY A 14 -7.07 -2.16 6.53
C GLY A 14 -7.69 -2.57 5.19
N ASP A 15 -6.98 -2.43 4.07
CA ASP A 15 -7.49 -2.79 2.74
C ASP A 15 -7.10 -4.21 2.33
N SER A 16 -7.57 -4.61 1.14
CA SER A 16 -7.34 -5.93 0.59
C SER A 16 -6.99 -5.86 -0.89
N PHE A 17 -6.01 -6.66 -1.27
CA PHE A 17 -5.66 -6.93 -2.65
C PHE A 17 -6.29 -8.25 -3.08
N VAL A 18 -6.85 -8.31 -4.29
CA VAL A 18 -7.29 -9.57 -4.91
C VAL A 18 -6.31 -9.89 -6.03
N GLU A 19 -5.74 -11.10 -5.98
CA GLU A 19 -4.79 -11.63 -6.95
C GLU A 19 -5.49 -11.83 -8.31
N ALA A 20 -5.43 -10.78 -9.12
CA ALA A 20 -6.01 -10.72 -10.45
C ALA A 20 -5.24 -9.71 -11.29
N ARG A 21 -5.12 -10.01 -12.59
CA ARG A 21 -4.37 -9.22 -13.57
C ARG A 21 -4.58 -7.71 -13.48
N ALA A 22 -5.84 -7.28 -13.37
CA ALA A 22 -6.23 -5.87 -13.40
C ALA A 22 -5.91 -5.09 -12.12
N ASN A 23 -5.55 -5.78 -11.03
CA ASN A 23 -5.38 -5.18 -9.71
C ASN A 23 -3.90 -4.88 -9.37
N TYR A 24 -2.99 -5.21 -10.28
CA TYR A 24 -1.57 -4.89 -10.13
C TYR A 24 -1.27 -3.48 -10.65
N ASP A 25 -0.53 -2.68 -9.88
CA ASP A 25 -0.06 -1.37 -10.33
C ASP A 25 0.95 -1.50 -11.48
N ASN A 26 1.81 -2.51 -11.38
CA ASN A 26 2.71 -2.93 -12.45
C ASN A 26 2.72 -4.45 -12.51
N LEU A 27 2.71 -4.98 -13.73
CA LEU A 27 2.67 -6.41 -13.97
C LEU A 27 3.52 -6.78 -15.18
N SER A 28 4.43 -7.73 -14.98
CA SER A 28 5.26 -8.33 -16.02
C SER A 28 4.96 -9.83 -16.11
N GLU A 29 4.34 -10.23 -17.21
CA GLU A 29 3.89 -11.60 -17.45
C GLU A 29 4.69 -12.27 -18.56
N GLY A 30 4.95 -13.57 -18.40
CA GLY A 30 5.37 -14.40 -19.52
C GLY A 30 4.23 -14.66 -20.50
N LYS A 31 4.54 -14.95 -21.76
CA LYS A 31 3.52 -15.22 -22.80
C LYS A 31 2.62 -16.42 -22.46
N LEU A 32 3.10 -17.33 -21.62
CA LEU A 32 2.37 -18.51 -21.15
C LEU A 32 1.79 -18.33 -19.73
N ALA A 33 1.88 -17.14 -19.13
CA ALA A 33 1.19 -16.83 -17.89
C ALA A 33 -0.24 -16.39 -18.25
N SER A 34 -1.19 -17.31 -18.09
CA SER A 34 -2.60 -17.09 -18.46
C SER A 34 -3.55 -17.14 -17.26
N GLU A 35 -3.05 -17.48 -16.07
CA GLU A 35 -3.90 -17.75 -14.90
C GLU A 35 -3.45 -16.94 -13.69
N HIS A 36 -4.46 -16.35 -13.05
CA HIS A 36 -4.38 -15.75 -11.72
C HIS A 36 -5.22 -16.60 -10.77
N ALA A 37 -4.70 -16.82 -9.57
CA ALA A 37 -5.26 -17.68 -8.55
C ALA A 37 -6.47 -17.08 -7.82
N GLY A 38 -6.71 -15.77 -7.90
CA GLY A 38 -7.98 -15.15 -7.43
C GLY A 38 -8.15 -15.05 -5.92
N PHE A 39 -7.13 -15.40 -5.12
CA PHE A 39 -7.17 -15.24 -3.68
C PHE A 39 -7.04 -13.77 -3.28
N GLN A 40 -7.50 -13.45 -2.07
CA GLN A 40 -7.40 -12.12 -1.51
C GLN A 40 -6.37 -12.09 -0.37
N VAL A 41 -5.59 -11.02 -0.30
CA VAL A 41 -4.68 -10.71 0.80
C VAL A 41 -5.16 -9.43 1.46
N LYS A 42 -5.61 -9.51 2.71
CA LYS A 42 -5.93 -8.36 3.54
C LYS A 42 -4.71 -7.98 4.38
N VAL A 43 -4.31 -6.71 4.35
CA VAL A 43 -3.28 -6.20 5.24
C VAL A 43 -3.98 -5.69 6.50
N ASP A 44 -3.80 -6.40 7.61
CA ASP A 44 -4.42 -5.99 8.88
C ASP A 44 -3.57 -4.96 9.60
N ARG A 45 -2.25 -5.12 9.55
CA ARG A 45 -1.32 -4.23 10.23
C ARG A 45 0.07 -4.25 9.59
N PHE A 46 0.65 -3.08 9.40
CA PHE A 46 2.07 -2.89 9.14
C PHE A 46 2.77 -2.41 10.41
N SER A 47 4.03 -2.81 10.59
CA SER A 47 4.87 -2.30 11.67
C SER A 47 6.31 -2.26 11.21
N ALA A 48 6.97 -1.13 11.44
CA ALA A 48 8.40 -0.96 11.22
C ALA A 48 9.08 -0.62 12.55
N SER A 49 10.31 -1.09 12.70
CA SER A 49 11.20 -0.70 13.78
C SER A 49 12.49 -0.15 13.21
N PHE A 50 13.10 0.76 13.94
CA PHE A 50 14.30 1.48 13.53
C PHE A 50 15.38 1.32 14.60
N TRP A 51 16.64 1.36 14.18
CA TRP A 51 17.75 1.53 15.10
C TRP A 51 17.78 2.96 15.65
N PRO A 52 18.46 3.22 16.78
CA PRO A 52 18.59 4.59 17.32
C PRO A 52 19.16 5.59 16.31
N THR A 53 19.92 5.10 15.33
CA THR A 53 20.47 5.88 14.21
C THR A 53 19.43 6.30 13.17
N GLY A 54 18.17 5.88 13.30
CA GLY A 54 17.10 6.08 12.32
C GLY A 54 17.12 5.07 11.15
N ALA A 55 18.10 4.16 11.10
CA ALA A 55 18.15 3.15 10.05
C ALA A 55 17.04 2.10 10.22
N PRO A 56 16.35 1.66 9.14
CA PRO A 56 15.37 0.59 9.21
C PRO A 56 15.98 -0.69 9.80
N LYS A 57 15.31 -1.26 10.80
CA LYS A 57 15.75 -2.48 11.50
C LYS A 57 14.95 -3.69 11.06
N ASP A 58 13.63 -3.59 11.14
CA ASP A 58 12.71 -4.67 10.77
C ASP A 58 11.39 -4.07 10.29
N SER A 59 10.70 -4.81 9.44
CA SER A 59 9.36 -4.47 8.97
C SER A 59 8.54 -5.74 8.82
N THR A 60 7.32 -5.70 9.31
CA THR A 60 6.40 -6.84 9.31
C THR A 60 5.02 -6.38 8.88
N SER A 61 4.45 -7.10 7.90
CA SER A 61 3.05 -6.97 7.50
C SER A 61 2.27 -8.18 8.01
N GLN A 62 1.32 -7.97 8.91
CA GLN A 62 0.35 -8.98 9.32
C GLN A 62 -0.78 -9.03 8.30
N VAL A 63 -0.98 -10.22 7.72
CA VAL A 63 -1.93 -10.42 6.63
C VAL A 63 -2.86 -11.60 6.89
N ARG A 64 -4.08 -11.48 6.37
CA ARG A 64 -5.04 -12.58 6.25
C ARG A 64 -5.23 -12.94 4.78
N ILE A 65 -5.20 -14.23 4.49
CA ILE A 65 -5.46 -14.75 3.15
C ILE A 65 -6.88 -15.31 3.10
N TYR A 66 -7.64 -14.88 2.11
CA TYR A 66 -8.98 -15.37 1.83
C TYR A 66 -9.02 -16.04 0.47
N ASP A 67 -9.77 -17.14 0.37
CA ASP A 67 -10.02 -17.84 -0.88
C ASP A 67 -11.49 -18.27 -0.95
N GLY A 68 -12.16 -17.94 -2.05
CA GLY A 68 -13.61 -18.11 -2.18
C GLY A 68 -14.40 -17.42 -1.05
N GLY A 69 -13.91 -16.30 -0.54
CA GLY A 69 -14.52 -15.55 0.58
C GLY A 69 -14.30 -16.15 1.97
N ARG A 70 -13.51 -17.23 2.09
CA ARG A 70 -13.22 -17.89 3.37
C ARG A 70 -11.81 -17.56 3.83
N LEU A 71 -11.64 -17.25 5.12
CA LEU A 71 -10.31 -17.12 5.71
C LEU A 71 -9.61 -18.48 5.67
N VAL A 72 -8.46 -18.55 5.00
CA VAL A 72 -7.67 -19.77 4.86
C VAL A 72 -6.37 -19.71 5.64
N ASP A 73 -5.82 -18.52 5.89
CA ASP A 73 -4.57 -18.36 6.61
C ASP A 73 -4.40 -16.97 7.22
N THR A 74 -3.57 -16.89 8.27
CA THR A 74 -3.08 -15.64 8.88
C THR A 74 -1.58 -15.74 9.01
N LYS A 75 -0.85 -14.81 8.40
CA LYS A 75 0.62 -14.85 8.30
C LYS A 75 1.24 -13.50 8.54
N SER A 76 2.55 -13.51 8.80
CA SER A 76 3.39 -12.33 8.82
C SER A 76 4.34 -12.39 7.63
N ILE A 77 4.35 -11.35 6.81
CA ILE A 77 5.38 -11.14 5.77
C ILE A 77 6.47 -10.28 6.41
N GLN A 78 7.71 -10.76 6.39
CA GLN A 78 8.85 -10.06 7.01
C GLN A 78 9.96 -9.85 5.98
N VAL A 79 10.96 -9.06 6.34
CA VAL A 79 12.13 -8.83 5.50
C VAL A 79 12.75 -10.16 5.08
N ASN A 80 12.91 -10.38 3.78
CA ASN A 80 13.42 -11.62 3.16
C ASN A 80 12.60 -12.90 3.44
N HIS A 81 11.42 -12.79 4.05
CA HIS A 81 10.53 -13.92 4.34
C HIS A 81 9.19 -13.73 3.61
N TYR A 82 8.97 -14.55 2.59
CA TYR A 82 7.72 -14.55 1.85
C TYR A 82 6.64 -15.40 2.51
N VAL A 83 5.40 -15.08 2.15
CA VAL A 83 4.26 -15.98 2.28
C VAL A 83 3.97 -16.56 0.91
N GLU A 84 3.71 -17.86 0.81
CA GLU A 84 3.33 -18.51 -0.45
C GLU A 84 1.93 -19.07 -0.35
N TYR A 85 1.11 -18.77 -1.35
CA TYR A 85 -0.23 -19.30 -1.48
C TYR A 85 -0.57 -19.54 -2.94
N ARG A 86 -1.11 -20.74 -3.26
CA ARG A 86 -1.43 -21.18 -4.63
C ARG A 86 -0.28 -20.94 -5.64
N GLY A 87 0.96 -21.15 -5.23
CA GLY A 87 2.15 -20.99 -6.08
C GLY A 87 2.59 -19.54 -6.31
N VAL A 88 1.92 -18.56 -5.70
CA VAL A 88 2.31 -17.14 -5.71
C VAL A 88 3.09 -16.83 -4.44
N LYS A 89 4.31 -16.30 -4.61
CA LYS A 89 5.15 -15.84 -3.50
C LYS A 89 4.94 -14.35 -3.29
N ILE A 90 4.57 -13.98 -2.07
CA ILE A 90 4.22 -12.63 -1.67
C ILE A 90 5.33 -12.12 -0.76
N TYR A 91 6.03 -11.08 -1.22
CA TYR A 91 7.09 -10.41 -0.49
C TYR A 91 6.65 -8.99 -0.15
N GLN A 92 7.13 -8.48 0.97
CA GLN A 92 7.04 -7.05 1.25
C GLN A 92 8.18 -6.36 0.49
N ALA A 93 7.84 -5.66 -0.60
CA ALA A 93 8.83 -4.98 -1.44
C ALA A 93 9.30 -3.64 -0.86
N GLY A 94 8.43 -2.97 -0.10
CA GLY A 94 8.68 -1.68 0.51
C GLY A 94 7.50 -1.27 1.38
N TYR A 95 7.58 -0.09 1.98
CA TYR A 95 6.52 0.53 2.76
C TYR A 95 6.57 2.05 2.59
N GLY A 96 5.49 2.73 2.96
CA GLY A 96 5.35 4.17 2.84
C GLY A 96 4.12 4.67 3.58
N TRP A 97 3.74 5.92 3.30
CA TRP A 97 2.66 6.59 4.01
C TRP A 97 1.37 6.62 3.20
N ALA A 98 0.25 6.38 3.90
CA ALA A 98 -1.08 6.53 3.36
C ALA A 98 -1.99 7.29 4.34
N PRO A 99 -1.71 8.58 4.63
CA PRO A 99 -2.53 9.35 5.54
C PRO A 99 -3.96 9.47 5.02
N THR A 100 -4.93 9.52 5.94
CA THR A 100 -6.30 9.88 5.60
C THR A 100 -6.36 11.38 5.35
N LEU A 101 -6.76 11.76 4.13
CA LEU A 101 -6.96 13.14 3.75
C LEU A 101 -8.45 13.42 3.66
N ARG A 102 -8.87 14.49 4.34
CA ARG A 102 -10.24 14.99 4.29
C ARG A 102 -10.27 16.33 3.59
N ILE A 103 -11.04 16.41 2.51
CA ILE A 103 -11.14 17.59 1.65
C ILE A 103 -12.59 18.07 1.69
N GLU A 104 -12.76 19.34 2.05
CA GLU A 104 -14.07 19.97 2.23
C GLU A 104 -14.23 21.15 1.27
N ALA A 105 -15.43 21.28 0.71
CA ALA A 105 -15.82 22.46 -0.05
C ALA A 105 -16.12 23.64 0.89
N PRO A 106 -16.11 24.90 0.39
CA PRO A 106 -16.40 26.08 1.21
C PRO A 106 -17.80 26.07 1.88
N ASP A 107 -18.73 25.28 1.35
CA ASP A 107 -20.07 25.07 1.90
C ASP A 107 -20.14 23.98 2.99
N GLY A 108 -18.99 23.39 3.36
CA GLY A 108 -18.87 22.34 4.38
C GLY A 108 -19.11 20.92 3.87
N ARG A 109 -19.38 20.73 2.57
CA ARG A 109 -19.54 19.38 2.00
C ARG A 109 -18.20 18.66 1.92
N VAL A 110 -18.15 17.43 2.41
CA VAL A 110 -16.97 16.54 2.26
C VAL A 110 -16.92 16.04 0.83
N LEU A 111 -15.80 16.30 0.15
CA LEU A 111 -15.54 15.89 -1.22
C LEU A 111 -14.72 14.60 -1.28
N GLU A 112 -13.82 14.41 -0.32
CA GLU A 112 -12.98 13.23 -0.15
C GLU A 112 -12.67 13.04 1.34
N ASP A 113 -12.66 11.79 1.80
CA ASP A 113 -12.29 11.38 3.16
C ASP A 113 -11.77 9.94 3.08
N ALA A 114 -10.54 9.80 2.61
CA ALA A 114 -9.95 8.50 2.27
C ALA A 114 -8.43 8.51 2.46
N ALA A 115 -7.85 7.32 2.58
CA ALA A 115 -6.41 7.16 2.60
C ALA A 115 -5.81 7.45 1.21
N THR A 116 -4.80 8.31 1.17
CA THR A 116 -4.09 8.66 -0.08
C THR A 116 -2.68 8.13 0.00
N ILE A 117 -2.27 7.30 -0.97
CA ILE A 117 -0.91 6.74 -1.01
C ILE A 117 0.08 7.83 -1.45
N PHE A 118 1.13 8.01 -0.64
CA PHE A 118 2.29 8.83 -0.99
C PHE A 118 3.47 7.92 -1.34
N VAL A 119 4.09 8.17 -2.49
CA VAL A 119 5.16 7.35 -3.06
C VAL A 119 6.49 8.09 -2.95
N GLY A 120 7.53 7.40 -2.50
CA GLY A 120 8.87 7.96 -2.36
C GLY A 120 9.58 7.39 -1.14
N ASP A 121 10.55 8.15 -0.64
CA ASP A 121 11.22 7.84 0.62
C ASP A 121 10.24 8.09 1.78
N PRO A 122 10.13 7.22 2.79
CA PRO A 122 9.32 7.49 3.98
C PRO A 122 9.61 8.85 4.65
N GLN A 123 10.81 9.39 4.51
CA GLN A 123 11.17 10.73 5.01
C GLN A 123 10.67 11.87 4.11
N PHE A 124 10.43 11.59 2.82
CA PHE A 124 10.00 12.55 1.81
C PHE A 124 9.18 11.84 0.71
N ALA A 125 7.87 11.80 0.90
CA ALA A 125 6.97 11.07 0.00
C ALA A 125 6.06 12.02 -0.78
N ASN A 126 5.80 11.73 -2.05
CA ASN A 126 4.97 12.56 -2.93
C ASN A 126 3.59 11.92 -3.12
N GLY A 127 2.53 12.71 -2.99
CA GLY A 127 1.16 12.29 -3.19
C GLY A 127 0.50 13.10 -4.29
N VAL A 128 -0.45 12.48 -4.98
CA VAL A 128 -1.34 13.16 -5.93
C VAL A 128 -2.76 12.99 -5.43
N ILE A 129 -3.43 14.11 -5.22
CA ILE A 129 -4.80 14.19 -4.75
C ILE A 129 -5.68 14.59 -5.94
N LYS A 130 -6.80 13.90 -6.14
CA LYS A 130 -7.71 14.14 -7.26
C LYS A 130 -9.14 14.21 -6.76
N VAL A 131 -9.72 15.40 -6.83
CA VAL A 131 -11.08 15.68 -6.38
C VAL A 131 -11.91 16.18 -7.56
N PRO A 132 -12.38 15.28 -8.44
CA PRO A 132 -13.09 15.68 -9.66
C PRO A 132 -14.44 16.36 -9.37
N SER A 133 -14.96 16.24 -8.15
CA SER A 133 -16.23 16.83 -7.68
C SER A 133 -16.08 18.19 -6.98
N ALA A 134 -14.86 18.74 -6.89
CA ALA A 134 -14.58 19.97 -6.16
C ALA A 134 -15.05 21.25 -6.89
N GLY A 135 -15.36 21.16 -8.19
CA GLY A 135 -15.80 22.28 -9.02
C GLY A 135 -17.04 21.95 -9.87
N PRO A 136 -17.44 22.87 -10.77
CA PRO A 136 -18.41 22.60 -11.83
C PRO A 136 -18.04 21.36 -12.66
N PRO A 137 -18.98 20.71 -13.40
CA PRO A 137 -18.69 19.49 -14.16
C PRO A 137 -17.53 19.59 -15.17
N SER A 138 -17.16 20.80 -15.60
CA SER A 138 -16.04 21.07 -16.50
C SER A 138 -14.70 21.37 -15.79
N GLU A 139 -14.70 21.46 -14.46
CA GLU A 139 -13.53 21.84 -13.65
C GLU A 139 -13.28 20.81 -12.55
N GLN A 140 -12.13 20.14 -12.65
CA GLN A 140 -11.68 19.14 -11.67
C GLN A 140 -10.51 19.70 -10.87
N LEU A 141 -10.44 19.38 -9.58
CA LEU A 141 -9.30 19.73 -8.75
C LEU A 141 -8.29 18.56 -8.76
N GLY A 142 -7.02 18.89 -9.00
CA GLY A 142 -5.89 18.03 -8.72
C GLY A 142 -4.82 18.80 -7.97
N ALA A 143 -4.16 18.15 -7.02
CA ALA A 143 -3.06 18.75 -6.27
C ALA A 143 -1.92 17.74 -6.09
N THR A 144 -0.69 18.23 -6.08
CA THR A 144 0.47 17.47 -5.61
C THR A 144 0.76 17.89 -4.17
N ALA A 145 1.05 16.91 -3.33
CA ALA A 145 1.46 17.14 -1.95
C ALA A 145 2.76 16.40 -1.65
N ILE A 146 3.50 16.91 -0.68
CA ILE A 146 4.65 16.23 -0.10
C ILE A 146 4.29 15.91 1.34
N PHE A 147 4.46 14.65 1.73
CA PHE A 147 4.35 14.22 3.11
C PHE A 147 5.74 14.08 3.71
N MET A 148 5.96 14.80 4.80
CA MET A 148 7.19 14.79 5.60
C MET A 148 6.76 14.45 7.04
N PRO A 149 6.85 13.18 7.47
CA PRO A 149 6.52 12.83 8.86
C PRO A 149 7.48 13.54 9.81
N ASP A 150 6.96 13.95 10.96
CA ASP A 150 7.78 14.56 12.02
C ASP A 150 8.68 13.47 12.63
N PRO A 151 10.02 13.61 12.63
CA PRO A 151 10.89 12.70 13.36
C PRO A 151 10.55 12.76 14.86
N GLN A 152 9.80 11.78 15.36
CA GLN A 152 9.56 11.61 16.79
C GLN A 152 10.90 11.29 17.46
N ILE A 153 11.44 12.25 18.22
CA ILE A 153 12.59 11.99 19.09
C ILE A 153 12.06 11.26 20.34
N VAL A 154 12.17 9.94 20.37
CA VAL A 154 11.90 9.14 21.58
C VAL A 154 13.25 8.68 22.13
N ASP A 155 13.57 9.04 23.38
CA ASP A 155 14.81 8.64 24.06
C ASP A 155 16.11 8.88 23.25
N GLN A 156 16.24 10.06 22.65
CA GLN A 156 17.38 10.47 21.80
C GLN A 156 17.53 9.69 20.47
N SER A 157 16.49 8.99 20.02
CA SER A 157 16.44 8.34 18.71
C SER A 157 15.38 8.96 17.81
N ILE A 158 15.70 9.08 16.52
CA ILE A 158 14.74 9.50 15.49
C ILE A 158 13.92 8.28 15.08
N ALA A 159 12.62 8.28 15.37
CA ALA A 159 11.63 7.39 14.78
C ALA A 159 10.73 8.19 13.82
N PRO A 160 10.34 7.64 12.66
CA PRO A 160 9.35 8.26 11.79
C PRO A 160 7.92 8.12 12.31
#